data_AF-A0A7V2W2Y7-F1
#
_entry.id   AF-A0A7V2W2Y7-F1
#
_cell.length_a   1.000
_cell.length_b   1.000
_cell.length_c   1.000
_cell.angle_alpha   90.00
_cell.angle_beta   90.00
_cell.angle_gamma   90.00
#
_symmetry.space_group_name_H-M   'P 1'
#
loop_
_entity.id
_entity.type
_entity.pdbx_description
1 polymer ?
#
loop_
_entity_poly.entity_id
_entity_poly.type
_entity_poly.pdbx_seq_one_letter_code
_entity_poly.pdbx_strand_id
1 'polypeptide(L)'
;MPKKTFTVEDLQRWREKGLISIEQLQRIVTDEDLEINPEANLTTPTETDGKKTRLNPVNVAYYFGGFLALLSFTIFIAIRWGDFSEGERLITALVILLTTGCLGTWLRFVKRFRVAGGLILLITAAVFPMFVFTLADITGLWPEGGSFEELSYAFLYMNLISLPIAVLLLALTRFHLIFLVVAGIIHFMALAIGGIVSADLALVTSITCGVFILSGIGLTLYRKPQYTFWLKLYGLMGLQVGFTILFSDSDSALFGILYLVVYLVLIGFSVRFQEVIYLVFGVIGVYTYIIRLIFDYLRGTAYFPLVVGIIGISIVILAVLYQRYKGGIFHRKHETAEKQSHIV
;
A
#
# COMPACT_ATOMS: atom_id res chain seq x y z
N MET A 1 10.54 49.13 -5.39
CA MET A 1 10.92 47.71 -5.19
C MET A 1 10.32 47.24 -3.86
N PRO A 2 9.63 46.09 -3.80
CA PRO A 2 9.05 45.62 -2.55
C PRO A 2 10.17 45.31 -1.54
N LYS A 3 10.04 45.85 -0.32
CA LYS A 3 10.98 45.63 0.79
C LYS A 3 10.88 44.15 1.17
N LYS A 4 11.91 43.35 0.87
CA LYS A 4 11.97 41.95 1.31
C LYS A 4 12.20 41.95 2.81
N THR A 5 11.19 41.55 3.59
CA THR A 5 11.34 41.24 5.01
C THR A 5 11.90 39.83 5.13
N PHE A 6 13.03 39.69 5.82
CA PHE A 6 13.66 38.41 6.11
C PHE A 6 13.26 37.96 7.51
N THR A 7 13.09 36.65 7.71
CA THR A 7 12.76 36.06 9.01
C THR A 7 13.99 35.40 9.64
N VAL A 8 13.95 35.12 10.94
CA VAL A 8 15.03 34.40 11.65
C VAL A 8 15.30 33.02 11.02
N GLU A 9 14.29 32.38 10.45
CA GLU A 9 14.41 31.10 9.74
C GLU A 9 15.23 31.23 8.45
N ASP A 10 15.09 32.35 7.72
CA ASP A 10 15.91 32.62 6.53
C ASP A 10 17.39 32.76 6.90
N LEU A 11 17.68 33.42 8.02
CA LEU A 11 19.05 33.57 8.53
C LEU A 11 19.64 32.22 8.96
N GLN A 12 18.85 31.37 9.62
CA GLN A 12 19.28 30.01 9.97
C GLN A 12 19.56 29.16 8.74
N ARG A 13 18.73 29.27 7.70
CA ARG A 13 18.93 28.60 6.41
C ARG A 13 20.19 29.08 5.70
N TRP A 14 20.53 30.36 5.82
CA TRP A 14 21.77 30.90 5.25
C TRP A 14 23.01 30.37 5.96
N ARG A 15 22.95 30.21 7.28
CA ARG A 15 24.01 29.53 8.05
C ARG A 15 24.20 28.08 7.59
N GLU A 16 23.13 27.32 7.42
CA GLU A 16 23.22 25.92 6.95
C GLU A 16 23.85 25.79 5.57
N LYS A 17 23.70 26.83 4.73
CA LYS A 17 24.35 26.93 3.42
C LYS A 17 25.77 27.50 3.48
N GLY A 18 26.30 27.80 4.68
CA GLY A 18 27.63 28.37 4.87
C GLY A 18 27.76 29.83 4.44
N LEU A 19 26.65 30.54 4.23
CA LEU A 19 26.66 31.94 3.76
C LEU A 19 26.97 32.94 4.88
N ILE A 20 26.70 32.58 6.14
CA ILE A 20 27.00 33.38 7.32
C ILE A 20 27.56 32.48 8.45
N SER A 21 28.46 33.02 9.27
CA SER A 21 29.00 32.31 10.43
C SER A 21 28.03 32.33 11.62
N ILE A 22 28.24 31.44 12.59
CA ILE A 22 27.40 31.38 13.80
C ILE A 22 27.49 32.67 14.62
N GLU A 23 28.65 33.31 14.65
CA GLU A 23 28.90 34.58 15.33
C GLU A 23 28.18 35.74 14.63
N GLN A 24 28.14 35.73 13.29
CA GLN A 24 27.41 36.72 12.51
C GLN A 24 25.90 36.59 12.71
N LEU A 25 25.38 35.36 12.76
CA LEU A 25 23.97 35.11 13.05
C LEU A 25 23.57 35.65 14.43
N GLN A 26 24.38 35.39 15.47
CA GLN A 26 24.10 35.86 16.82
C GLN A 26 24.11 37.40 16.91
N ARG A 27 25.04 38.07 16.21
CA ARG A 27 25.06 39.54 16.14
C ARG A 27 23.80 40.08 15.48
N ILE A 28 23.40 39.54 14.33
CA ILE A 28 22.22 40.02 13.58
C ILE A 28 20.94 39.85 14.41
N VAL A 29 20.77 38.71 15.08
CA VAL A 29 19.58 38.46 15.92
C VAL A 29 19.53 39.39 17.14
N THR A 30 20.70 39.72 17.71
CA THR A 30 20.79 40.62 18.87
C THR A 30 20.58 42.08 18.50
N ASP A 31 21.08 42.52 17.34
CA ASP A 31 21.04 43.92 16.92
C ASP A 31 19.65 44.33 16.37
N GLU A 32 18.91 43.39 15.76
CA GLU A 32 17.55 43.63 15.26
C GLU A 32 16.42 43.23 16.24
N ASP A 33 16.76 42.83 17.48
CA ASP A 33 15.82 42.45 18.54
C ASP A 33 14.76 41.41 18.09
N LEU A 34 15.21 40.42 17.32
CA LEU A 34 14.32 39.43 16.71
C LEU A 34 13.94 38.34 17.74
N GLU A 35 12.71 38.38 18.24
CA GLU A 35 12.17 37.32 19.11
C GLU A 35 12.19 35.97 18.37
N ILE A 36 12.94 35.01 18.92
CA ILE A 36 12.90 33.61 18.49
C ILE A 36 11.57 33.04 19.00
N ASN A 37 10.48 33.27 18.28
CA ASN A 37 9.17 32.76 18.66
C ASN A 37 9.09 31.24 18.37
N PRO A 38 9.06 30.37 19.40
CA PRO A 38 9.03 28.92 19.20
C PRO A 38 7.66 28.39 18.74
N GLU A 39 6.63 29.25 18.62
CA GLU A 39 5.24 28.84 18.36
C GLU A 39 4.75 29.05 16.92
N ALA A 40 5.59 29.49 15.98
CA ALA A 40 5.19 29.69 14.58
C ALA A 40 5.02 28.38 13.76
N ASN A 41 4.89 27.22 14.41
CA ASN A 41 4.82 25.91 13.76
C ASN A 41 3.37 25.43 13.47
N LEU A 42 2.50 26.35 13.04
CA LEU A 42 1.11 26.04 12.69
C LEU A 42 0.71 26.53 11.29
N THR A 43 1.57 26.45 10.29
CA THR A 43 1.11 26.55 8.89
C THR A 43 1.96 25.75 7.90
N THR A 44 1.30 24.81 7.22
CA THR A 44 1.60 24.23 5.89
C THR A 44 2.98 23.59 5.64
N PRO A 45 3.05 22.26 5.39
CA PRO A 45 4.28 21.65 4.91
C PRO A 45 4.47 21.99 3.42
N THR A 46 5.42 22.89 3.14
CA THR A 46 6.02 23.09 1.82
C THR A 46 6.85 21.85 1.49
N GLU A 47 6.43 21.11 0.45
CA GLU A 47 7.23 20.05 -0.17
C GLU A 47 8.51 20.68 -0.74
N THR A 48 9.64 20.47 -0.07
CA THR A 48 10.99 20.33 -0.65
C THR A 48 12.02 20.27 0.48
N ASP A 49 12.18 19.11 1.11
CA ASP A 49 13.50 18.66 1.57
C ASP A 49 13.46 17.16 1.89
N GLY A 50 14.59 16.48 1.70
CA GLY A 50 14.83 15.07 1.99
C GLY A 50 14.80 14.76 3.48
N LYS A 51 13.69 15.07 4.15
CA LYS A 51 13.47 14.84 5.57
C LYS A 51 13.13 13.37 5.76
N LYS A 52 14.02 12.62 6.44
CA LYS A 52 13.70 11.33 7.07
C LYS A 52 12.27 11.41 7.59
N THR A 53 11.38 10.61 7.03
CA THR A 53 9.95 10.59 7.37
C THR A 53 9.84 10.12 8.82
N ARG A 54 9.95 11.06 9.77
CA ARG A 54 9.72 10.76 11.18
C ARG A 54 8.28 10.28 11.28
N LEU A 55 8.08 9.11 11.88
CA LEU A 55 6.76 8.57 12.15
C LEU A 55 5.98 9.63 12.94
N ASN A 56 5.00 10.25 12.29
CA ASN A 56 4.15 11.23 12.95
C ASN A 56 3.07 10.46 13.72
N PRO A 57 3.03 10.54 15.07
CA PRO A 57 2.07 9.79 15.87
C PRO A 57 0.61 10.10 15.49
N VAL A 58 0.33 11.32 15.01
CA VAL A 58 -1.00 11.70 14.51
C VAL A 58 -1.37 10.93 13.25
N ASN A 59 -0.45 10.78 12.31
CA ASN A 59 -0.69 9.99 11.10
C ASN A 59 -0.85 8.51 11.44
N VAL A 60 -0.04 7.99 12.38
CA VAL A 60 -0.18 6.62 12.87
C VAL A 60 -1.58 6.40 13.46
N ALA A 61 -2.05 7.32 14.31
CA ALA A 61 -3.40 7.26 14.88
C ALA A 61 -4.48 7.32 13.80
N TYR A 62 -4.33 8.18 12.77
CA TYR A 62 -5.27 8.23 11.65
C TYR A 62 -5.33 6.91 10.89
N TYR A 63 -4.20 6.34 10.47
CA TYR A 63 -4.19 5.08 9.74
C TYR A 63 -4.68 3.91 10.59
N PHE A 64 -4.28 3.84 11.86
CA PHE A 64 -4.73 2.81 12.78
C PHE A 64 -6.24 2.88 13.04
N GLY A 65 -6.75 4.05 13.41
CA GLY A 65 -8.18 4.26 13.65
C GLY A 65 -9.01 4.08 12.37
N GLY A 66 -8.52 4.59 11.23
CA GLY A 66 -9.17 4.41 9.93
C GLY A 66 -9.22 2.95 9.50
N PHE A 67 -8.15 2.18 9.72
CA PHE A 67 -8.13 0.74 9.45
C PHE A 67 -9.09 -0.02 10.37
N LEU A 68 -9.13 0.31 11.67
CA LEU A 68 -10.06 -0.30 12.61
C LEU A 68 -11.52 -0.03 12.22
N ALA A 69 -11.84 1.21 11.85
CA ALA A 69 -13.16 1.59 11.37
C ALA A 69 -13.51 0.87 10.06
N LEU A 70 -12.57 0.78 9.11
CA LEU A 70 -12.75 0.02 7.88
C LEU A 70 -13.11 -1.45 8.19
N LEU A 71 -12.30 -2.15 9.01
CA LEU A 71 -12.58 -3.53 9.41
C LEU A 71 -13.94 -3.69 10.09
N SER A 72 -14.30 -2.76 10.97
CA SER A 72 -15.59 -2.79 11.64
C SER A 72 -16.74 -2.72 10.64
N PHE A 73 -16.73 -1.71 9.76
CA PHE A 73 -17.83 -1.48 8.84
C PHE A 73 -17.88 -2.47 7.68
N THR A 74 -16.76 -3.08 7.27
CA THR A 74 -16.73 -3.99 6.11
C THR A 74 -16.69 -5.48 6.48
N ILE A 75 -16.12 -5.86 7.62
CA ILE A 75 -16.03 -7.28 8.03
C ILE A 75 -17.00 -7.56 9.16
N PHE A 76 -16.89 -6.88 10.30
CA PHE A 76 -17.66 -7.26 11.49
C PHE A 76 -19.16 -6.99 11.35
N ILE A 77 -19.52 -5.81 10.83
CA ILE A 77 -20.92 -5.52 10.53
C ILE A 77 -21.43 -6.41 9.40
N ALA A 78 -20.62 -6.66 8.35
CA ALA A 78 -21.04 -7.49 7.23
C ALA A 78 -21.37 -8.93 7.65
N ILE A 79 -20.58 -9.53 8.55
CA ILE A 79 -20.85 -10.88 9.09
C ILE A 79 -22.17 -10.92 9.86
N ARG A 80 -22.52 -9.83 10.54
CA ARG A 80 -23.74 -9.69 11.34
C ARG A 80 -24.90 -9.08 10.58
N TRP A 81 -24.74 -8.82 9.27
CA TRP A 81 -25.70 -8.02 8.52
C TRP A 81 -27.08 -8.69 8.46
N GLY A 82 -27.12 -10.02 8.39
CA GLY A 82 -28.36 -10.80 8.42
C GLY A 82 -29.09 -10.81 9.77
N ASP A 83 -28.46 -10.37 10.86
CA ASP A 83 -29.11 -10.30 12.17
C ASP A 83 -30.08 -9.08 12.27
N PHE A 84 -29.94 -8.10 11.37
CA PHE A 84 -30.75 -6.89 11.32
C PHE A 84 -31.99 -7.07 10.43
N SER A 85 -33.11 -6.50 10.84
CA SER A 85 -34.28 -6.37 9.96
C SER A 85 -33.96 -5.50 8.73
N GLU A 86 -34.75 -5.63 7.67
CA GLU A 86 -34.64 -4.82 6.45
C GLU A 86 -34.53 -3.30 6.73
N GLY A 87 -35.42 -2.78 7.59
CA GLY A 87 -35.43 -1.36 7.95
C GLY A 87 -34.18 -0.94 8.72
N GLU A 88 -33.71 -1.78 9.65
CA GLU A 88 -32.50 -1.52 10.43
C GLU A 88 -31.24 -1.53 9.54
N ARG A 89 -31.16 -2.45 8.57
CA ARG A 89 -30.08 -2.48 7.58
C ARG A 89 -30.04 -1.18 6.78
N LEU A 90 -31.19 -0.72 6.29
CA LEU A 90 -31.27 0.52 5.51
C LEU A 90 -30.86 1.75 6.32
N ILE A 91 -31.40 1.89 7.54
CA ILE A 91 -31.07 2.99 8.44
C ILE A 91 -29.58 2.97 8.77
N THR A 92 -29.03 1.81 9.11
CA THR A 92 -27.62 1.66 9.46
C THR A 92 -26.70 2.03 8.29
N ALA A 93 -26.98 1.51 7.10
CA ALA A 93 -26.21 1.82 5.89
C ALA A 93 -26.27 3.32 5.55
N LEU A 94 -27.47 3.93 5.62
CA LEU A 94 -27.64 5.37 5.39
C LEU A 94 -26.89 6.22 6.43
N VAL A 95 -27.02 5.88 7.71
CA VAL A 95 -26.33 6.62 8.78
C VAL A 95 -24.82 6.53 8.59
N ILE A 96 -24.27 5.36 8.30
CA ILE A 96 -22.83 5.21 8.04
C ILE A 96 -22.43 6.04 6.82
N LEU A 97 -23.11 5.89 5.67
CA LEU A 97 -22.76 6.61 4.45
C LEU A 97 -22.89 8.13 4.56
N LEU A 98 -23.95 8.63 5.20
CA LEU A 98 -24.15 10.06 5.41
C LEU A 98 -23.12 10.61 6.38
N THR A 99 -22.86 9.91 7.49
CA THR A 99 -21.88 10.37 8.48
C THR A 99 -20.47 10.36 7.89
N THR A 100 -20.01 9.26 7.28
CA THR A 100 -18.67 9.20 6.69
C THR A 100 -18.56 10.06 5.43
N GLY A 101 -19.59 10.12 4.59
CA GLY A 101 -19.64 10.98 3.41
C GLY A 101 -19.53 12.47 3.76
N CYS A 102 -20.38 12.96 4.66
CA CYS A 102 -20.37 14.35 5.10
C CYS A 102 -19.09 14.69 5.88
N LEU A 103 -18.73 13.87 6.87
CA LEU A 103 -17.56 14.11 7.71
C LEU A 103 -16.27 14.03 6.89
N GLY A 104 -16.14 13.04 6.01
CA GLY A 104 -14.99 12.86 5.13
C GLY A 104 -14.82 14.03 4.16
N THR A 105 -15.92 14.48 3.54
CA THR A 105 -15.93 15.64 2.64
C THR A 105 -15.57 16.93 3.38
N TRP A 106 -16.18 17.17 4.55
CA TRP A 106 -15.91 18.33 5.39
C TRP A 106 -14.44 18.37 5.86
N LEU A 107 -13.92 17.26 6.38
CA LEU A 107 -12.52 17.17 6.80
C LEU A 107 -11.56 17.37 5.64
N ARG A 108 -11.82 16.76 4.48
CA ARG A 108 -10.93 16.78 3.32
C ARG A 108 -10.89 18.15 2.65
N PHE A 109 -12.05 18.74 2.37
CA PHE A 109 -12.15 19.91 1.50
C PHE A 109 -12.31 21.22 2.26
N VAL A 110 -13.04 21.22 3.38
CA VAL A 110 -13.27 22.43 4.19
C VAL A 110 -12.14 22.62 5.20
N LYS A 111 -11.88 21.61 6.04
CA LYS A 111 -10.85 21.67 7.09
C LYS A 111 -9.44 21.31 6.61
N ARG A 112 -9.29 20.88 5.36
CA ARG A 112 -8.00 20.54 4.72
C ARG A 112 -7.20 19.42 5.42
N PHE A 113 -7.83 18.61 6.27
CA PHE A 113 -7.25 17.40 6.84
C PHE A 113 -7.23 16.29 5.79
N ARG A 114 -6.21 16.35 4.92
CA ARG A 114 -6.08 15.48 3.75
C ARG A 114 -6.15 13.99 4.12
N VAL A 115 -5.30 13.53 5.04
CA VAL A 115 -5.21 12.09 5.38
C VAL A 115 -6.49 11.60 6.04
N ALA A 116 -6.96 12.27 7.10
CA ALA A 116 -8.16 11.88 7.83
C ALA A 116 -9.41 11.87 6.94
N GLY A 117 -9.65 12.94 6.17
CA GLY A 117 -10.79 12.99 5.25
C GLY A 117 -10.72 11.95 4.14
N GLY A 118 -9.51 11.64 3.64
CA GLY A 118 -9.30 10.57 2.66
C GLY A 118 -9.60 9.18 3.21
N LEU A 119 -9.22 8.89 4.46
CA LEU A 119 -9.51 7.63 5.14
C LEU A 119 -11.00 7.44 5.41
N ILE A 120 -11.71 8.51 5.81
CA ILE A 120 -13.15 8.43 6.04
C ILE A 120 -13.89 8.22 4.70
N LEU A 121 -13.47 8.90 3.63
CA LEU A 121 -14.06 8.68 2.29
C LEU A 121 -13.70 7.31 1.69
N LEU A 122 -12.56 6.73 2.07
CA LEU A 122 -12.24 5.33 1.77
C LEU A 122 -13.28 4.39 2.39
N ILE A 123 -13.66 4.62 3.66
CA ILE A 123 -14.71 3.85 4.34
C ILE A 123 -16.05 4.05 3.63
N THR A 124 -16.42 5.28 3.27
CA THR A 124 -17.64 5.55 2.48
C THR A 124 -17.67 4.75 1.19
N ALA A 125 -16.55 4.73 0.44
CA ALA A 125 -16.44 3.96 -0.80
C ALA A 125 -16.59 2.44 -0.56
N ALA A 126 -16.02 1.93 0.54
CA ALA A 126 -16.05 0.51 0.88
C ALA A 126 -17.42 0.02 1.39
N VAL A 127 -18.19 0.89 2.05
CA VAL A 127 -19.54 0.58 2.57
C VAL A 127 -20.61 0.72 1.50
N PHE A 128 -20.38 1.54 0.46
CA PHE A 128 -21.39 1.82 -0.57
C PHE A 128 -22.00 0.56 -1.24
N PRO A 129 -21.25 -0.49 -1.62
CA PRO A 129 -21.85 -1.71 -2.16
C PRO A 129 -22.87 -2.37 -1.23
N MET A 130 -22.65 -2.30 0.08
CA MET A 130 -23.55 -2.87 1.07
C MET A 130 -24.88 -2.10 1.19
N PHE A 131 -24.85 -0.79 0.96
CA PHE A 131 -26.07 0.00 0.80
C PHE A 131 -26.84 -0.38 -0.46
N VAL A 132 -26.15 -0.57 -1.59
CA VAL A 132 -26.77 -1.03 -2.85
C VAL A 132 -27.40 -2.41 -2.69
N PHE A 133 -26.69 -3.34 -2.02
CA PHE A 133 -27.25 -4.63 -1.61
C PHE A 133 -28.54 -4.46 -0.83
N THR A 134 -28.55 -3.60 0.20
CA THR A 134 -29.71 -3.41 1.07
C THR A 134 -30.92 -2.85 0.30
N LEU A 135 -30.70 -1.97 -0.68
CA LEU A 135 -31.76 -1.51 -1.56
C LEU A 135 -32.28 -2.61 -2.47
N ALA A 136 -31.39 -3.42 -3.04
CA ALA A 136 -31.77 -4.55 -3.88
C ALA A 136 -32.61 -5.57 -3.10
N ASP A 137 -32.25 -5.82 -1.84
CA ASP A 137 -32.94 -6.72 -0.93
C ASP A 137 -34.38 -6.25 -0.64
N ILE A 138 -34.53 -4.99 -0.17
CA ILE A 138 -35.85 -4.40 0.16
C ILE A 138 -36.76 -4.28 -1.06
N THR A 139 -36.19 -4.07 -2.24
CA THR A 139 -36.97 -3.97 -3.49
C THR A 139 -37.31 -5.34 -4.10
N GLY A 140 -36.85 -6.43 -3.51
CA GLY A 140 -37.04 -7.79 -4.03
C GLY A 140 -36.23 -8.07 -5.31
N LEU A 141 -35.25 -7.23 -5.64
CA LEU A 141 -34.32 -7.45 -6.75
C LEU A 141 -33.19 -8.41 -6.37
N TRP A 142 -32.97 -8.65 -5.08
CA TRP A 142 -32.03 -9.64 -4.61
C TRP A 142 -32.64 -11.05 -4.71
N PRO A 143 -32.01 -12.01 -5.40
CA PRO A 143 -32.55 -13.35 -5.59
C PRO A 143 -32.32 -14.21 -4.34
N GLU A 144 -33.17 -14.05 -3.32
CA GLU A 144 -33.14 -14.88 -2.11
C GLU A 144 -33.36 -16.36 -2.45
N GLY A 145 -32.42 -17.22 -2.04
CA GLY A 145 -32.47 -18.65 -2.36
C GLY A 145 -32.33 -18.97 -3.85
N GLY A 146 -31.98 -17.97 -4.67
CA GLY A 146 -31.79 -18.11 -6.10
C GLY A 146 -30.60 -19.00 -6.47
N SER A 147 -30.52 -19.34 -7.75
CA SER A 147 -29.39 -20.09 -8.26
C SER A 147 -28.08 -19.31 -8.12
N PHE A 148 -26.94 -20.01 -8.15
CA PHE A 148 -25.63 -19.37 -8.12
C PHE A 148 -25.43 -18.36 -9.26
N GLU A 149 -26.03 -18.63 -10.43
CA GLU A 149 -26.03 -17.72 -11.58
C GLU A 149 -26.84 -16.44 -11.32
N GLU A 150 -28.04 -16.55 -10.76
CA GLU A 150 -28.88 -15.39 -10.39
C GLU A 150 -28.19 -14.50 -9.36
N LEU A 151 -27.60 -15.11 -8.33
CA LEU A 151 -26.77 -14.41 -7.35
C LEU A 151 -25.60 -13.69 -8.03
N SER A 152 -24.95 -14.34 -8.99
CA SER A 152 -23.83 -13.76 -9.74
C SER A 152 -24.26 -12.52 -10.54
N TYR A 153 -25.44 -12.54 -11.18
CA TYR A 153 -26.02 -11.34 -11.80
C TYR A 153 -26.27 -10.22 -10.79
N ALA A 154 -26.86 -10.53 -9.64
CA ALA A 154 -27.11 -9.53 -8.58
C ALA A 154 -25.81 -8.89 -8.07
N PHE A 155 -24.77 -9.68 -7.83
CA PHE A 155 -23.44 -9.18 -7.48
C PHE A 155 -22.84 -8.32 -8.60
N LEU A 156 -23.01 -8.69 -9.87
CA LEU A 156 -22.52 -7.88 -11.00
C LEU A 156 -23.18 -6.49 -11.02
N TYR A 157 -24.50 -6.43 -10.91
CA TYR A 157 -25.23 -5.16 -10.91
C TYR A 157 -24.88 -4.29 -9.70
N MET A 158 -24.81 -4.88 -8.50
CA MET A 158 -24.41 -4.18 -7.28
C MET A 158 -23.05 -3.51 -7.44
N ASN A 159 -22.06 -4.23 -7.96
CA ASN A 159 -20.72 -3.71 -8.17
C ASN A 159 -20.66 -2.68 -9.31
N LEU A 160 -21.45 -2.85 -10.37
CA LEU A 160 -21.55 -1.90 -11.47
C LEU A 160 -22.12 -0.54 -11.01
N ILE A 161 -23.08 -0.55 -10.09
CA ILE A 161 -23.64 0.67 -9.47
C ILE A 161 -22.63 1.31 -8.50
N SER A 162 -21.84 0.49 -7.81
CA SER A 162 -20.90 0.97 -6.78
C SER A 162 -19.59 1.52 -7.35
N LEU A 163 -19.14 0.98 -8.49
CA LEU A 163 -17.87 1.35 -9.11
C LEU A 163 -17.78 2.86 -9.44
N PRO A 164 -18.78 3.51 -10.07
CA PRO A 164 -18.75 4.94 -10.34
C PRO A 164 -18.53 5.80 -9.10
N ILE A 165 -19.13 5.42 -7.95
CA ILE A 165 -18.99 6.17 -6.69
C ILE A 165 -17.58 6.02 -6.13
N ALA A 166 -17.01 4.81 -6.12
CA ALA A 166 -15.63 4.60 -5.68
C ALA A 166 -14.63 5.35 -6.59
N VAL A 167 -14.84 5.32 -7.91
CA VAL A 167 -14.01 6.05 -8.89
C VAL A 167 -14.17 7.56 -8.73
N LEU A 168 -15.38 8.06 -8.50
CA LEU A 168 -15.64 9.48 -8.24
C LEU A 168 -14.89 9.94 -6.98
N LEU A 169 -14.99 9.21 -5.88
CA LEU A 169 -14.28 9.52 -4.64
C LEU A 169 -12.75 9.46 -4.82
N LEU A 170 -12.24 8.48 -5.57
CA LEU A 170 -10.83 8.42 -5.94
C LEU A 170 -10.42 9.65 -6.76
N ALA A 171 -11.19 10.05 -7.76
CA ALA A 171 -10.88 11.17 -8.65
C ALA A 171 -10.92 12.52 -7.91
N LEU A 172 -11.94 12.73 -7.07
CA LEU A 172 -12.12 13.97 -6.29
C LEU A 172 -11.06 14.12 -5.21
N THR A 173 -10.74 13.04 -4.49
CA THR A 173 -9.82 13.11 -3.36
C THR A 173 -8.36 12.94 -3.80
N ARG A 174 -8.10 12.20 -4.88
CA ARG A 174 -6.78 11.67 -5.24
C ARG A 174 -6.11 10.93 -4.09
N PHE A 175 -6.90 10.32 -3.21
CA PHE A 175 -6.41 9.55 -2.08
C PHE A 175 -6.17 8.11 -2.51
N HIS A 176 -4.91 7.76 -2.73
CA HIS A 176 -4.55 6.55 -3.44
C HIS A 176 -4.99 5.23 -2.77
N LEU A 177 -5.27 5.21 -1.47
CA LEU A 177 -5.81 4.02 -0.79
C LEU A 177 -7.20 3.61 -1.31
N ILE A 178 -8.01 4.56 -1.81
CA ILE A 178 -9.32 4.27 -2.41
C ILE A 178 -9.17 3.36 -3.63
N PHE A 179 -8.01 3.36 -4.26
CA PHE A 179 -7.69 2.44 -5.34
C PHE A 179 -7.87 0.96 -4.94
N LEU A 180 -7.58 0.59 -3.68
CA LEU A 180 -7.79 -0.79 -3.22
C LEU A 180 -9.27 -1.19 -3.24
N VAL A 181 -10.18 -0.26 -2.91
CA VAL A 181 -11.62 -0.48 -2.99
C VAL A 181 -12.05 -0.62 -4.44
N VAL A 182 -11.55 0.25 -5.34
CA VAL A 182 -11.82 0.15 -6.77
C VAL A 182 -11.34 -1.19 -7.35
N ALA A 183 -10.12 -1.61 -7.01
CA ALA A 183 -9.58 -2.90 -7.43
C ALA A 183 -10.42 -4.07 -6.87
N GLY A 184 -10.86 -3.98 -5.62
CA GLY A 184 -11.77 -4.95 -5.00
C GLY A 184 -13.09 -5.06 -5.76
N ILE A 185 -13.76 -3.94 -6.05
CA ILE A 185 -15.02 -3.93 -6.80
C ILE A 185 -14.82 -4.55 -8.19
N ILE A 186 -13.74 -4.21 -8.91
CA ILE A 186 -13.42 -4.81 -10.21
C ILE A 186 -13.21 -6.33 -10.10
N HIS A 187 -12.55 -6.79 -9.04
CA HIS A 187 -12.36 -8.22 -8.80
C HIS A 187 -13.69 -8.92 -8.50
N PHE A 188 -14.55 -8.35 -7.66
CA PHE A 188 -15.88 -8.90 -7.41
C PHE A 188 -16.74 -8.91 -8.68
N MET A 189 -16.62 -7.92 -9.57
CA MET A 189 -17.25 -7.98 -10.89
C MET A 189 -16.71 -9.13 -11.73
N ALA A 190 -15.39 -9.37 -11.72
CA ALA A 190 -14.80 -10.49 -12.44
C ALA A 190 -15.31 -11.84 -11.89
N LEU A 191 -15.41 -11.99 -10.57
CA LEU A 191 -16.00 -13.17 -9.93
C LEU A 191 -17.46 -13.38 -10.32
N ALA A 192 -18.25 -12.30 -10.33
CA ALA A 192 -19.64 -12.34 -10.77
C ALA A 192 -19.77 -12.79 -12.22
N ILE A 193 -18.94 -12.25 -13.13
CA ILE A 193 -18.88 -12.71 -14.53
C ILE A 193 -18.47 -14.19 -14.59
N GLY A 194 -17.48 -14.58 -13.80
CA GLY A 194 -17.05 -15.97 -13.67
C GLY A 194 -18.19 -16.90 -13.26
N GLY A 195 -19.00 -16.49 -12.29
CA GLY A 195 -20.15 -17.26 -11.83
C GLY A 195 -21.25 -17.39 -12.88
N ILE A 196 -21.53 -16.33 -13.65
CA ILE A 196 -22.49 -16.35 -14.77
C ILE A 196 -22.07 -17.35 -15.84
N VAL A 197 -20.77 -17.40 -16.18
CA VAL A 197 -20.26 -18.33 -17.20
C VAL A 197 -19.85 -19.69 -16.63
N SER A 198 -20.17 -19.97 -15.36
CA SER A 198 -19.78 -21.19 -14.65
C SER A 198 -18.28 -21.50 -14.70
N ALA A 199 -17.43 -20.46 -14.70
CA ALA A 199 -15.98 -20.60 -14.63
C ALA A 199 -15.51 -20.95 -13.22
N ASP A 200 -14.34 -21.58 -13.14
CA ASP A 200 -13.64 -21.76 -11.88
C ASP A 200 -13.24 -20.39 -11.27
N LEU A 201 -13.84 -20.05 -10.14
CA LEU A 201 -13.62 -18.77 -9.46
C LEU A 201 -12.18 -18.61 -8.95
N ALA A 202 -11.48 -19.71 -8.66
CA ALA A 202 -10.07 -19.68 -8.28
C ALA A 202 -9.20 -19.29 -9.48
N LEU A 203 -9.54 -19.82 -10.67
CA LEU A 203 -8.90 -19.43 -11.93
C LEU A 203 -9.19 -17.95 -12.25
N VAL A 204 -10.44 -17.52 -12.14
CA VAL A 204 -10.84 -16.11 -12.35
C VAL A 204 -10.06 -15.18 -11.42
N THR A 205 -9.99 -15.53 -10.13
CA THR A 205 -9.20 -14.78 -9.14
C THR A 205 -7.73 -14.69 -9.53
N SER A 206 -7.13 -15.81 -9.93
CA SER A 206 -5.73 -15.86 -10.34
C SER A 206 -5.46 -15.00 -11.58
N ILE A 207 -6.34 -15.05 -12.58
CA ILE A 207 -6.27 -14.23 -13.79
C ILE A 207 -6.39 -12.74 -13.42
N THR A 208 -7.38 -12.35 -12.61
CA THR A 208 -7.59 -10.96 -12.22
C THR A 208 -6.39 -10.41 -11.44
N CYS A 209 -5.84 -11.17 -10.48
CA CYS A 209 -4.63 -10.79 -9.76
C CYS A 209 -3.42 -10.64 -10.71
N GLY A 210 -3.26 -11.57 -11.66
CA GLY A 210 -2.24 -11.49 -12.70
C GLY A 210 -2.37 -10.25 -13.58
N VAL A 211 -3.60 -9.92 -14.01
CA VAL A 211 -3.90 -8.70 -14.78
C VAL A 211 -3.54 -7.45 -13.97
N PHE A 212 -3.81 -7.41 -12.67
CA PHE A 212 -3.41 -6.28 -11.83
C PHE A 212 -1.89 -6.13 -11.69
N ILE A 213 -1.15 -7.24 -11.54
CA ILE A 213 0.33 -7.24 -11.51
C ILE A 213 0.86 -6.73 -12.86
N LEU A 214 0.41 -7.31 -13.98
CA LEU A 214 0.87 -6.96 -15.32
C LEU A 214 0.51 -5.51 -15.68
N SER A 215 -0.70 -5.05 -15.37
CA SER A 215 -1.11 -3.66 -15.56
C SER A 215 -0.24 -2.72 -14.74
N GLY A 216 0.08 -3.11 -13.50
CA GLY A 216 1.02 -2.43 -12.63
C GLY A 216 2.42 -2.32 -13.25
N ILE A 217 2.98 -3.43 -13.74
CA ILE A 217 4.30 -3.43 -14.41
C ILE A 217 4.26 -2.55 -15.67
N GLY A 218 3.21 -2.68 -16.49
CA GLY A 218 3.01 -1.87 -17.68
C GLY A 218 3.02 -0.38 -17.36
N LEU A 219 2.26 0.06 -16.35
CA LEU A 219 2.24 1.45 -15.90
C LEU A 219 3.59 1.93 -15.34
N THR A 220 4.39 1.04 -14.72
CA THR A 220 5.78 1.37 -14.34
C THR A 220 6.60 1.68 -15.60
N LEU A 221 6.49 0.86 -16.64
CA LEU A 221 7.23 1.03 -17.90
C LEU A 221 6.80 2.31 -18.65
N TYR A 222 5.51 2.67 -18.61
CA TYR A 222 4.99 3.92 -19.18
C TYR A 222 5.19 5.16 -18.28
N ARG A 223 5.94 5.06 -17.17
CA ARG A 223 6.26 6.16 -16.25
C ARG A 223 5.02 6.87 -15.68
N LYS A 224 3.98 6.12 -15.29
CA LYS A 224 2.75 6.63 -14.65
C LYS A 224 2.65 6.21 -13.17
N PRO A 225 3.51 6.72 -12.26
CA PRO A 225 3.74 6.11 -10.95
C PRO A 225 2.56 6.20 -9.96
N GLN A 226 1.61 7.11 -10.18
CA GLN A 226 0.60 7.48 -9.17
C GLN A 226 -0.31 6.31 -8.75
N TYR A 227 -0.63 5.39 -9.67
CA TYR A 227 -1.56 4.27 -9.39
C TYR A 227 -0.91 2.89 -9.47
N THR A 228 0.29 2.82 -10.02
CA THR A 228 1.05 1.60 -10.26
C THR A 228 1.27 0.79 -8.99
N PHE A 229 1.64 1.44 -7.88
CA PHE A 229 1.92 0.75 -6.62
C PHE A 229 0.72 -0.04 -6.11
N TRP A 230 -0.47 0.55 -6.11
CA TRP A 230 -1.68 -0.06 -5.54
C TRP A 230 -2.21 -1.22 -6.38
N LEU A 231 -2.09 -1.14 -7.71
CA LEU A 231 -2.36 -2.26 -8.61
C LEU A 231 -1.50 -3.47 -8.29
N LYS A 232 -0.19 -3.25 -8.19
CA LYS A 232 0.76 -4.32 -7.85
C LYS A 232 0.49 -4.86 -6.45
N LEU A 233 0.23 -4.00 -5.48
CA LEU A 233 -0.07 -4.42 -4.11
C LEU A 233 -1.26 -5.37 -4.06
N TYR A 234 -2.36 -5.00 -4.71
CA TYR A 234 -3.57 -5.82 -4.73
C TYR A 234 -3.31 -7.18 -5.42
N GLY A 235 -2.71 -7.16 -6.61
CA GLY A 235 -2.42 -8.38 -7.36
C GLY A 235 -1.40 -9.30 -6.66
N LEU A 236 -0.34 -8.73 -6.07
CA LEU A 236 0.65 -9.48 -5.30
C LEU A 236 0.07 -10.07 -4.02
N MET A 237 -0.85 -9.38 -3.35
CA MET A 237 -1.56 -9.91 -2.19
C MET A 237 -2.40 -11.14 -2.58
N GLY A 238 -3.11 -11.08 -3.71
CA GLY A 238 -3.87 -12.23 -4.22
C GLY A 238 -2.97 -13.40 -4.63
N LEU A 239 -1.85 -13.13 -5.31
CA LEU A 239 -0.83 -14.14 -5.59
C LEU A 239 -0.31 -14.76 -4.28
N GLN A 240 0.03 -13.94 -3.29
CA GLN A 240 0.55 -14.40 -2.00
C GLN A 240 -0.41 -15.37 -1.33
N VAL A 241 -1.68 -14.99 -1.19
CA VAL A 241 -2.71 -15.80 -0.54
C VAL A 241 -2.98 -17.07 -1.34
N GLY A 242 -3.30 -16.93 -2.64
CA GLY A 242 -3.66 -18.07 -3.49
C GLY A 242 -2.55 -19.10 -3.62
N PHE A 243 -1.32 -18.66 -3.88
CA PHE A 243 -0.17 -19.58 -4.03
C PHE A 243 0.21 -20.23 -2.71
N THR A 244 0.01 -19.55 -1.57
CA THR A 244 0.26 -20.14 -0.24
C THR A 244 -0.77 -21.20 0.13
N ILE A 245 -2.04 -21.01 -0.22
CA ILE A 245 -3.09 -22.04 -0.05
C ILE A 245 -2.75 -23.26 -0.91
N LEU A 246 -2.54 -23.05 -2.22
CA LEU A 246 -2.16 -24.13 -3.15
C LEU A 246 -0.89 -24.87 -2.72
N PHE A 247 0.09 -24.13 -2.19
CA PHE A 247 1.27 -24.74 -1.62
C PHE A 247 0.89 -25.61 -0.44
N SER A 248 0.23 -25.05 0.58
CA SER A 248 -0.13 -25.77 1.81
C SER A 248 -0.91 -27.06 1.55
N ASP A 249 -1.76 -27.08 0.53
CA ASP A 249 -2.57 -28.26 0.16
C ASP A 249 -1.82 -29.28 -0.73
N SER A 250 -0.66 -28.91 -1.29
CA SER A 250 0.11 -29.77 -2.20
C SER A 250 1.24 -30.50 -1.50
N ASP A 251 1.27 -31.83 -1.61
CA ASP A 251 2.39 -32.67 -1.15
C ASP A 251 3.52 -32.83 -2.20
N SER A 252 3.36 -32.21 -3.37
CA SER A 252 4.30 -32.36 -4.47
C SER A 252 5.58 -31.56 -4.24
N ALA A 253 6.72 -32.25 -4.19
CA ALA A 253 8.05 -31.61 -4.13
C ALA A 253 8.31 -30.69 -5.33
N LEU A 254 7.80 -31.05 -6.52
CA LEU A 254 7.91 -30.21 -7.72
C LEU A 254 7.14 -28.90 -7.57
N PHE A 255 5.95 -28.95 -6.96
CA PHE A 255 5.18 -27.75 -6.68
C PHE A 255 5.89 -26.87 -5.65
N GLY A 256 6.53 -27.46 -4.65
CA GLY A 256 7.36 -26.71 -3.70
C GLY A 256 8.54 -26.00 -4.35
N ILE A 257 9.23 -26.64 -5.31
CA ILE A 257 10.30 -26.01 -6.09
C ILE A 257 9.74 -24.86 -6.94
N LEU A 258 8.61 -25.07 -7.64
CA LEU A 258 7.95 -24.02 -8.41
C LEU A 258 7.58 -22.82 -7.53
N TYR A 259 6.99 -23.07 -6.36
CA TYR A 259 6.66 -22.04 -5.37
C TYR A 259 7.90 -21.22 -5.01
N LEU A 260 9.00 -21.88 -4.63
CA LEU A 260 10.24 -21.21 -4.28
C LEU A 260 10.80 -20.38 -5.45
N VAL A 261 10.82 -20.94 -6.67
CA VAL A 261 11.30 -20.26 -7.88
C VAL A 261 10.50 -19.00 -8.16
N VAL A 262 9.17 -19.04 -8.06
CA VAL A 262 8.31 -17.87 -8.28
C VAL A 262 8.66 -16.72 -7.33
N TYR A 263 8.85 -17.00 -6.04
CA TYR A 263 9.22 -15.95 -5.08
C TYR A 263 10.67 -15.48 -5.22
N LEU A 264 11.60 -16.33 -5.66
CA LEU A 264 12.97 -15.91 -6.02
C LEU A 264 12.96 -14.99 -7.25
N VAL A 265 12.14 -15.29 -8.27
CA VAL A 265 11.94 -14.39 -9.42
C VAL A 265 11.39 -13.04 -8.96
N LEU A 266 10.47 -13.04 -7.98
CA LEU A 266 9.93 -11.81 -7.41
C LEU A 266 11.02 -10.96 -6.72
N ILE A 267 11.93 -11.59 -5.98
CA ILE A 267 13.13 -10.91 -5.43
C ILE A 267 13.98 -10.34 -6.57
N GLY A 268 14.17 -11.07 -7.67
CA GLY A 268 14.85 -10.59 -8.87
C GLY A 268 14.18 -9.36 -9.50
N PHE A 269 12.84 -9.34 -9.56
CA PHE A 269 12.08 -8.18 -10.00
C PHE A 269 12.28 -6.96 -9.11
N SER A 270 12.46 -7.13 -7.81
CA SER A 270 12.81 -6.00 -6.93
C SER A 270 14.08 -5.29 -7.38
N VAL A 271 15.12 -6.06 -7.73
CA VAL A 271 16.40 -5.50 -8.23
C VAL A 271 16.22 -4.86 -9.61
N ARG A 272 15.44 -5.49 -10.50
CA ARG A 272 15.24 -4.99 -11.87
C ARG A 272 14.41 -3.70 -11.95
N PHE A 273 13.39 -3.58 -11.12
CA PHE A 273 12.48 -2.44 -11.09
C PHE A 273 12.83 -1.40 -10.01
N GLN A 274 13.76 -1.72 -9.10
CA GLN A 274 14.12 -0.87 -7.95
C GLN A 274 12.91 -0.59 -7.04
N GLU A 275 12.08 -1.62 -6.84
CA GLU A 275 10.85 -1.51 -6.06
C GLU A 275 10.85 -2.51 -4.90
N VAL A 276 10.69 -1.98 -3.68
CA VAL A 276 10.70 -2.75 -2.42
C VAL A 276 9.50 -3.70 -2.31
N ILE A 277 8.38 -3.40 -2.98
CA ILE A 277 7.16 -4.22 -2.89
C ILE A 277 7.42 -5.68 -3.30
N TYR A 278 8.15 -5.91 -4.39
CA TYR A 278 8.46 -7.27 -4.85
C TYR A 278 9.41 -8.00 -3.90
N LEU A 279 10.32 -7.27 -3.22
CA LEU A 279 11.20 -7.85 -2.21
C LEU A 279 10.39 -8.30 -1.00
N VAL A 280 9.46 -7.49 -0.51
CA VAL A 280 8.63 -7.82 0.66
C VAL A 280 7.84 -9.10 0.40
N PHE A 281 7.08 -9.18 -0.70
CA PHE A 281 6.33 -10.39 -1.05
C PHE A 281 7.25 -11.58 -1.36
N GLY A 282 8.36 -11.35 -2.06
CA GLY A 282 9.37 -12.36 -2.37
C GLY A 282 9.94 -13.02 -1.11
N VAL A 283 10.35 -12.20 -0.15
CA VAL A 283 10.90 -12.65 1.13
C VAL A 283 9.83 -13.37 1.95
N ILE A 284 8.61 -12.82 2.05
CA ILE A 284 7.51 -13.49 2.77
C ILE A 284 7.27 -14.90 2.19
N GLY A 285 7.18 -15.06 0.87
CA GLY A 285 7.00 -16.37 0.25
C GLY A 285 8.17 -17.33 0.51
N VAL A 286 9.42 -16.88 0.39
CA VAL A 286 10.59 -17.72 0.73
C VAL A 286 10.55 -18.16 2.20
N TYR A 287 10.19 -17.27 3.13
CA TYR A 287 10.04 -17.65 4.53
C TYR A 287 8.89 -18.64 4.75
N THR A 288 7.75 -18.47 4.10
CA THR A 288 6.64 -19.44 4.15
C THR A 288 7.09 -20.83 3.69
N TYR A 289 7.88 -20.91 2.62
CA TYR A 289 8.46 -22.17 2.14
C TYR A 289 9.37 -22.82 3.20
N ILE A 290 10.31 -22.03 3.77
CA ILE A 290 11.22 -22.52 4.81
C ILE A 290 10.42 -23.00 6.03
N ILE A 291 9.44 -22.22 6.49
CA ILE A 291 8.59 -22.56 7.63
C ILE A 291 7.88 -23.90 7.42
N ARG A 292 7.34 -24.15 6.23
CA ARG A 292 6.73 -25.45 5.94
C ARG A 292 7.74 -26.59 5.99
N LEU A 293 8.91 -26.41 5.38
CA LEU A 293 9.97 -27.42 5.40
C LEU A 293 10.37 -27.79 6.84
N ILE A 294 10.36 -26.82 7.76
CA ILE A 294 10.56 -27.04 9.20
C ILE A 294 9.50 -27.96 9.78
N PHE A 295 8.23 -27.63 9.54
CA PHE A 295 7.11 -28.34 10.12
C PHE A 295 6.97 -29.78 9.59
N ASP A 296 7.36 -30.01 8.34
CA ASP A 296 7.20 -31.31 7.68
C ASP A 296 8.39 -32.25 7.97
N TYR A 297 9.63 -31.75 7.94
CA TYR A 297 10.82 -32.62 7.99
C TYR A 297 11.59 -32.58 9.31
N LEU A 298 11.42 -31.55 10.15
CA LEU A 298 12.38 -31.25 11.22
C LEU A 298 11.78 -31.16 12.63
N ARG A 299 10.53 -31.61 12.82
CA ARG A 299 9.94 -31.76 14.16
C ARG A 299 10.87 -32.58 15.06
N GLY A 300 11.50 -31.92 16.04
CA GLY A 300 12.28 -32.57 17.10
C GLY A 300 13.81 -32.49 17.00
N THR A 301 14.39 -31.78 16.03
CA THR A 301 15.87 -31.69 15.92
C THR A 301 16.42 -30.36 16.44
N ALA A 302 17.27 -30.41 17.48
CA ALA A 302 17.88 -29.22 18.11
C ALA A 302 18.87 -28.47 17.18
N TYR A 303 19.39 -29.12 16.14
CA TYR A 303 20.39 -28.56 15.23
C TYR A 303 19.83 -27.61 14.18
N PHE A 304 18.52 -27.57 13.98
CA PHE A 304 17.92 -26.87 12.86
C PHE A 304 18.01 -25.33 12.94
N PRO A 305 17.69 -24.67 14.08
CA PRO A 305 17.87 -23.23 14.21
C PRO A 305 19.32 -22.79 13.96
N LEU A 306 20.29 -23.66 14.26
CA LEU A 306 21.71 -23.42 13.96
C LEU A 306 21.96 -23.42 12.45
N VAL A 307 21.44 -24.38 11.69
CA VAL A 307 21.62 -24.44 10.22
C VAL A 307 21.00 -23.22 9.54
N VAL A 308 19.77 -22.85 9.90
CA VAL A 308 19.12 -21.64 9.35
C VAL A 308 19.88 -20.37 9.73
N GLY A 309 20.32 -20.28 10.98
CA GLY A 309 21.15 -19.17 11.46
C GLY A 309 22.46 -19.06 10.66
N ILE A 310 23.15 -20.18 10.42
CA ILE A 310 24.38 -20.23 9.62
C ILE A 310 24.11 -19.80 8.18
N ILE A 311 23.03 -20.27 7.54
CA ILE A 311 22.66 -19.87 6.17
C ILE A 311 22.38 -18.36 6.14
N GLY A 312 21.60 -17.84 7.09
CA GLY A 312 21.29 -16.42 7.19
C GLY A 312 22.55 -15.56 7.36
N ILE A 313 23.44 -15.94 8.28
CA ILE A 313 24.73 -15.25 8.50
C ILE A 313 25.60 -15.33 7.24
N SER A 314 25.63 -16.48 6.57
CA SER A 314 26.42 -16.66 5.34
C SER A 314 25.94 -15.73 4.23
N ILE A 315 24.63 -15.54 4.08
CA ILE A 315 24.05 -14.58 3.10
C ILE A 315 24.47 -13.14 3.46
N VAL A 316 24.41 -12.75 4.73
CA VAL A 316 24.83 -11.41 5.18
C VAL A 316 26.33 -11.19 4.92
N ILE A 317 27.18 -12.15 5.28
CA ILE A 317 28.62 -12.09 5.03
C ILE A 317 28.90 -11.96 3.53
N LEU A 318 28.24 -12.76 2.70
CA LEU A 318 28.39 -12.72 1.25
C LEU A 318 27.99 -11.34 0.68
N ALA A 319 26.91 -10.74 1.19
CA ALA A 319 26.48 -9.40 0.80
C ALA A 319 27.52 -8.33 1.19
N VAL A 320 28.08 -8.40 2.40
CA VAL A 320 29.16 -7.50 2.86
C VAL A 320 30.41 -7.67 2.00
N LEU A 321 30.80 -8.92 1.71
CA LEU A 321 31.95 -9.22 0.88
C LEU A 321 31.77 -8.67 -0.55
N TYR A 322 30.59 -8.85 -1.13
CA TYR A 322 30.23 -8.31 -2.42
C TYR A 322 30.31 -6.77 -2.46
N GLN A 323 29.82 -6.08 -1.41
CA GLN A 323 29.96 -4.62 -1.30
C GLN A 323 31.43 -4.19 -1.25
N ARG A 324 32.25 -4.90 -0.48
CA ARG A 324 33.69 -4.60 -0.34
C ARG A 324 34.45 -4.78 -1.66
N TYR A 325 34.18 -5.85 -2.41
CA TYR A 325 34.81 -6.09 -3.72
C TYR A 325 34.35 -5.07 -4.78
N LYS A 326 33.07 -4.70 -4.78
CA LYS A 326 32.54 -3.70 -5.72
C LYS A 326 33.08 -2.29 -5.43
N GLY A 327 33.26 -1.93 -4.16
CA GLY A 327 33.93 -0.70 -3.74
C GLY A 327 35.41 -0.64 -4.16
N GLY A 328 36.14 -1.76 -4.06
CA GLY A 328 37.53 -1.86 -4.50
C GLY A 328 37.74 -1.71 -6.01
N ILE A 329 36.78 -2.17 -6.83
CA ILE A 329 36.84 -2.05 -8.29
C ILE A 329 36.56 -0.61 -8.76
N PHE A 330 35.66 0.12 -8.08
CA PHE A 330 35.39 1.52 -8.39
C PHE A 330 36.56 2.44 -7.99
N HIS A 331 37.21 2.18 -6.86
CA HIS A 331 38.37 2.95 -6.43
C HIS A 331 39.55 2.79 -7.39
N ARG A 332 39.79 1.55 -7.88
CA ARG A 332 40.86 1.24 -8.84
C ARG A 332 40.62 1.85 -10.23
N LYS A 333 39.35 2.00 -10.67
CA LYS A 333 39.02 2.70 -11.93
C LYS A 333 39.27 4.21 -11.85
N HIS A 334 39.01 4.85 -10.69
CA HIS A 334 39.31 6.27 -10.51
C HIS A 334 40.82 6.55 -10.46
N GLU A 335 41.61 5.74 -9.75
CA GLU A 335 43.08 5.88 -9.73
C GLU A 335 43.72 5.65 -11.11
N THR A 336 43.16 4.75 -11.93
CA THR A 336 43.70 4.49 -13.27
C THR A 336 43.35 5.62 -14.25
N ALA A 337 42.18 6.25 -14.10
CA ALA A 337 41.77 7.40 -14.91
C ALA A 337 42.56 8.68 -14.55
N GLU A 338 42.84 8.90 -13.26
CA GLU A 338 43.66 10.03 -12.78
C GLU A 338 45.13 9.88 -13.19
N LYS A 339 45.67 8.65 -13.19
CA LYS A 339 47.02 8.38 -13.74
C LYS A 339 47.11 8.59 -15.25
N GLN A 340 46.03 8.41 -16.01
CA GLN A 340 46.02 8.64 -17.46
C GLN A 340 45.86 10.12 -17.83
N SER A 341 45.22 10.95 -17.01
CA SER A 341 45.13 12.41 -17.23
C SER A 341 46.40 13.19 -16.89
N HIS A 342 47.34 12.58 -16.16
CA HIS A 342 48.64 13.17 -15.83
C HIS A 342 49.79 12.76 -16.79
N ILE A 343 49.49 11.98 -17.83
CA ILE A 343 50.47 11.51 -18.84
C ILE A 343 50.22 12.18 -20.22
N VAL A 344 49.32 13.16 -20.32
CA VAL A 344 49.09 13.95 -21.55
C VAL A 344 49.55 15.39 -21.38
#